data_AF-A0A5J4WYN3-F1
#
_entry.id   AF-A0A5J4WYN3-F1
#
_cell.length_a   1.000
_cell.length_b   1.000
_cell.length_c   1.000
_cell.angle_alpha   90.00
_cell.angle_beta   90.00
_cell.angle_gamma   90.00
#
_symmetry.space_group_name_H-M   'P 1'
#
loop_
_entity.id
_entity.type
_entity.pdbx_description
1 polymer ?
#
loop_
_entity_poly.entity_id
_entity_poly.type
_entity_poly.pdbx_seq_one_letter_code
_entity_poly.pdbx_strand_id
1 'polypeptide(L)'
;MGNTIEALKIKNAVAIIISFATSYEYNKKSNKRDRSRRLVNFIHQNADEQDQSELVNAGYGRALIISISSAGGIEEYGDWELFNGLVNISRFLGDIHQGKRFYQSFPPLPVLAKTCEEQIEEEGGSEEVESQLINNGHKYCNVKYYADLVKVKILNFYIDLSNTRLD
;
A
#
# COMPACT_ATOMS: atom_id res chain seq x y z
N MET A 1 -9.15 -10.93 29.84
CA MET A 1 -9.26 -11.36 28.43
C MET A 1 -8.71 -10.34 27.43
N GLY A 2 -8.59 -9.05 27.75
CA GLY A 2 -8.03 -8.04 26.82
C GLY A 2 -6.56 -8.23 26.43
N ASN A 3 -5.73 -8.80 27.32
CA ASN A 3 -4.28 -8.92 27.11
C ASN A 3 -3.87 -9.93 26.02
N THR A 4 -4.73 -10.90 25.68
CA THR A 4 -4.39 -11.98 24.75
C THR A 4 -4.65 -11.60 23.30
N ILE A 5 -5.68 -10.77 23.06
CA ILE A 5 -6.03 -10.28 21.72
C ILE A 5 -5.03 -9.20 21.28
N GLU A 6 -4.68 -8.29 22.18
CA GLU A 6 -3.67 -7.25 21.93
C GLU A 6 -2.28 -7.85 21.68
N ALA A 7 -1.89 -8.88 22.45
CA ALA A 7 -0.68 -9.65 22.20
C ALA A 7 -0.71 -10.41 20.86
N LEU A 8 -1.87 -10.90 20.41
CA LEU A 8 -2.01 -11.57 19.11
C LEU A 8 -1.88 -10.59 17.94
N LYS A 9 -2.45 -9.38 18.08
CA LYS A 9 -2.36 -8.29 17.09
C LYS A 9 -0.93 -7.79 16.94
N ILE A 10 -0.23 -7.55 18.05
CA ILE A 10 1.19 -7.19 18.04
C ILE A 10 2.02 -8.31 17.40
N LYS A 11 1.72 -9.58 17.71
CA LYS A 11 2.41 -10.72 17.11
C LYS A 11 2.20 -10.83 15.60
N ASN A 12 1.01 -10.48 15.09
CA ASN A 12 0.71 -10.45 13.66
C ASN A 12 1.35 -9.27 12.95
N ALA A 13 1.30 -8.06 13.50
CA ALA A 13 1.97 -6.89 12.95
C ALA A 13 3.50 -7.07 12.95
N VAL A 14 4.06 -7.62 14.03
CA VAL A 14 5.47 -8.02 14.12
C VAL A 14 5.78 -9.14 13.13
N ALA A 15 4.89 -10.12 12.91
CA ALA A 15 5.09 -11.13 11.88
C ALA A 15 5.06 -10.55 10.45
N ILE A 16 4.23 -9.54 10.18
CA ILE A 16 4.16 -8.84 8.89
C ILE A 16 5.43 -8.01 8.68
N ILE A 17 5.83 -7.21 9.66
CA ILE A 17 7.06 -6.40 9.64
C ILE A 17 8.31 -7.28 9.56
N ILE A 18 8.37 -8.37 10.34
CA ILE A 18 9.44 -9.39 10.26
C ILE A 18 9.38 -10.09 8.91
N SER A 19 8.22 -10.39 8.34
CA SER A 19 8.15 -11.01 7.00
C SER A 19 8.64 -10.05 5.91
N PHE A 20 8.47 -8.74 6.08
CA PHE A 20 9.00 -7.69 5.21
C PHE A 20 10.52 -7.49 5.38
N ALA A 21 11.00 -7.43 6.63
CA ALA A 21 12.42 -7.27 6.97
C ALA A 21 13.25 -8.54 6.71
N THR A 22 12.69 -9.71 7.00
CA THR A 22 13.27 -11.01 6.65
C THR A 22 13.21 -11.22 5.14
N SER A 23 12.17 -10.74 4.44
CA SER A 23 12.16 -10.66 2.98
C SER A 23 13.35 -9.85 2.46
N TYR A 24 13.65 -8.68 3.03
CA TYR A 24 14.80 -7.85 2.63
C TYR A 24 16.16 -8.56 2.81
N GLU A 25 16.45 -9.08 4.01
CA GLU A 25 17.73 -9.78 4.31
C GLU A 25 17.85 -11.15 3.61
N TYR A 26 16.73 -11.86 3.40
CA TYR A 26 16.69 -13.17 2.75
C TYR A 26 16.69 -13.06 1.21
N ASN A 27 16.16 -11.99 0.59
CA ASN A 27 16.04 -11.85 -0.88
C ASN A 27 17.35 -11.71 -1.64
N LYS A 28 18.49 -11.56 -0.95
CA LYS A 28 19.83 -11.50 -1.55
C LYS A 28 20.27 -12.78 -2.29
N LYS A 29 19.56 -13.93 -2.18
CA LYS A 29 20.10 -15.23 -2.66
C LYS A 29 19.21 -16.27 -3.37
N SER A 30 17.88 -16.21 -3.43
CA SER A 30 17.11 -17.20 -4.24
C SER A 30 15.65 -16.83 -4.49
N ASN A 31 15.06 -17.45 -5.50
CA ASN A 31 13.74 -17.21 -6.13
C ASN A 31 12.54 -17.14 -5.15
N LYS A 32 12.31 -15.95 -4.54
CA LYS A 32 11.35 -15.67 -3.43
C LYS A 32 10.17 -14.78 -3.80
N ARG A 33 10.14 -14.26 -5.02
CA ARG A 33 9.21 -13.23 -5.49
C ARG A 33 7.74 -13.69 -5.56
N ASP A 34 7.52 -15.00 -5.68
CA ASP A 34 6.17 -15.60 -5.75
C ASP A 34 5.40 -15.58 -4.42
N ARG A 35 6.09 -15.62 -3.27
CA ARG A 35 5.41 -15.71 -1.96
C ARG A 35 5.03 -14.35 -1.39
N SER A 36 5.88 -13.33 -1.56
CA SER A 36 5.55 -11.95 -1.16
C SER A 36 4.38 -11.40 -1.98
N ARG A 37 4.37 -11.64 -3.31
CA ARG A 37 3.22 -11.31 -4.17
C ARG A 37 1.94 -12.04 -3.80
N ARG A 38 2.03 -13.32 -3.42
CA ARG A 38 0.86 -14.09 -2.94
C ARG A 38 0.33 -13.54 -1.62
N LEU A 39 1.18 -13.11 -0.69
CA LEU A 39 0.75 -12.54 0.59
C LEU A 39 0.05 -11.19 0.38
N VAL A 40 0.59 -10.32 -0.47
CA VAL A 40 -0.03 -9.03 -0.80
C VAL A 40 -1.35 -9.23 -1.56
N ASN A 41 -1.40 -10.13 -2.54
CA ASN A 41 -2.66 -10.50 -3.18
C ASN A 41 -3.67 -11.12 -2.19
N PHE A 42 -3.19 -11.88 -1.20
CA PHE A 42 -4.05 -12.48 -0.17
C PHE A 42 -4.66 -11.41 0.73
N ILE A 43 -3.88 -10.42 1.16
CA ILE A 43 -4.37 -9.25 1.92
C ILE A 43 -5.39 -8.50 1.07
N HIS A 44 -5.08 -8.11 -0.16
CA HIS A 44 -6.03 -7.36 -0.98
C HIS A 44 -7.30 -8.15 -1.36
N GLN A 45 -7.25 -9.48 -1.47
CA GLN A 45 -8.42 -10.29 -1.83
C GLN A 45 -9.27 -10.69 -0.62
N ASN A 46 -8.68 -10.90 0.57
CA ASN A 46 -9.38 -11.48 1.72
C ASN A 46 -9.49 -10.56 2.94
N ALA A 47 -8.78 -9.42 2.97
CA ALA A 47 -8.87 -8.49 4.09
C ALA A 47 -10.26 -7.86 4.16
N ASP A 48 -10.86 -7.94 5.35
CA ASP A 48 -12.09 -7.23 5.70
C ASP A 48 -11.81 -5.85 6.30
N GLU A 49 -12.86 -5.14 6.71
CA GLU A 49 -12.75 -3.82 7.34
C GLU A 49 -11.80 -3.81 8.56
N GLN A 50 -11.85 -4.86 9.39
CA GLN A 50 -11.03 -4.94 10.59
C GLN A 50 -9.55 -5.14 10.23
N ASP A 51 -9.26 -5.97 9.22
CA ASP A 51 -7.91 -6.14 8.70
C ASP A 51 -7.34 -4.83 8.11
N GLN A 52 -8.16 -4.05 7.36
CA GLN A 52 -7.73 -2.74 6.85
C GLN A 52 -7.37 -1.78 7.99
N SER A 53 -8.18 -1.75 9.05
CA SER A 53 -7.93 -0.93 10.24
C SER A 53 -6.62 -1.32 10.92
N GLU A 54 -6.35 -2.61 11.06
CA GLU A 54 -5.11 -3.10 11.67
C GLU A 54 -3.87 -2.74 10.85
N LEU A 55 -3.96 -2.82 9.52
CA LEU A 55 -2.88 -2.40 8.63
C LEU A 55 -2.57 -0.91 8.75
N VAL A 56 -3.59 -0.04 8.67
CA VAL A 56 -3.39 1.41 8.80
C VAL A 56 -2.83 1.75 10.18
N ASN A 57 -3.38 1.19 11.25
CA ASN A 57 -2.88 1.42 12.61
C ASN A 57 -1.43 0.91 12.82
N ALA A 58 -1.01 -0.10 12.07
CA ALA A 58 0.37 -0.60 12.08
C ALA A 58 1.34 0.22 11.22
N GLY A 59 0.89 1.30 10.57
CA GLY A 59 1.73 2.15 9.74
C GLY A 59 1.91 1.64 8.30
N TYR A 60 0.97 0.86 7.78
CA TYR A 60 1.10 0.25 6.46
C TYR A 60 1.25 1.30 5.33
N GLY A 61 0.65 2.48 5.47
CA GLY A 61 0.84 3.58 4.51
C GLY A 61 2.31 3.98 4.38
N ARG A 62 3.02 4.13 5.50
CA ARG A 62 4.48 4.40 5.52
C ARG A 62 5.26 3.28 4.87
N ALA A 63 4.94 2.03 5.23
CA ALA A 63 5.64 0.85 4.73
C ALA A 63 5.53 0.73 3.20
N LEU A 64 4.38 1.11 2.63
CA LEU A 64 4.18 1.12 1.18
C LEU A 64 5.08 2.16 0.48
N ILE A 65 5.20 3.39 1.03
CA ILE A 65 6.05 4.44 0.47
C ILE A 65 7.54 4.07 0.56
N ILE A 66 8.00 3.64 1.74
CA ILE A 66 9.38 3.19 1.94
C ILE A 66 9.74 2.06 0.94
N SER A 67 8.78 1.18 0.64
CA SER A 67 8.98 0.10 -0.32
C SER A 67 9.20 0.59 -1.77
N ILE A 68 8.59 1.72 -2.19
CA ILE A 68 8.83 2.26 -3.54
C ILE A 68 10.10 3.12 -3.58
N SER A 69 10.39 3.89 -2.53
CA SER A 69 11.63 4.68 -2.41
C SER A 69 12.89 3.83 -2.45
N SER A 70 12.79 2.57 -1.99
CA SER A 70 13.92 1.62 -1.96
C SER A 70 14.06 0.77 -3.22
N ALA A 71 13.15 0.88 -4.20
CA ALA A 71 13.10 0.01 -5.38
C ALA A 71 14.17 0.31 -6.47
N GLY A 72 15.21 1.10 -6.15
CA GLY A 72 16.26 1.55 -7.08
C GLY A 72 17.32 0.52 -7.46
N GLY A 73 16.91 -0.66 -7.95
CA GLY A 73 17.78 -1.74 -8.41
C GLY A 73 18.21 -1.64 -9.89
N ILE A 74 18.78 -2.74 -10.42
CA ILE A 74 19.11 -2.90 -11.85
C ILE A 74 17.83 -2.67 -12.69
N GLU A 75 17.89 -1.75 -13.66
CA GLU A 75 16.75 -1.19 -14.42
C GLU A 75 15.52 -2.10 -14.51
N GLU A 76 15.61 -3.25 -15.21
CA GLU A 76 14.45 -4.13 -15.43
C GLU A 76 13.84 -4.72 -14.13
N TYR A 77 14.68 -5.05 -13.14
CA TYR A 77 14.21 -5.60 -11.87
C TYR A 77 13.71 -4.52 -10.92
N GLY A 78 14.36 -3.35 -10.90
CA GLY A 78 13.91 -2.19 -10.13
C GLY A 78 12.55 -1.70 -10.61
N ASP A 79 12.35 -1.61 -11.93
CA ASP A 79 11.08 -1.18 -12.52
C ASP A 79 9.92 -2.12 -12.18
N TRP A 80 10.17 -3.42 -12.10
CA TRP A 80 9.13 -4.40 -11.75
C TRP A 80 8.73 -4.32 -10.27
N GLU A 81 9.70 -4.10 -9.38
CA GLU A 81 9.47 -3.95 -7.95
C GLU A 81 8.73 -2.64 -7.66
N LEU A 82 9.17 -1.56 -8.28
CA LEU A 82 8.52 -0.25 -8.24
C LEU A 82 7.09 -0.34 -8.77
N PHE A 83 6.90 -0.95 -9.94
CA PHE A 83 5.59 -1.17 -10.54
C PHE A 83 4.62 -1.87 -9.58
N ASN A 84 5.05 -2.93 -8.88
CA ASN A 84 4.17 -3.57 -7.90
C ASN A 84 3.85 -2.67 -6.72
N GLY A 85 4.85 -1.96 -6.19
CA GLY A 85 4.64 -1.07 -5.06
C GLY A 85 3.55 -0.06 -5.39
N LEU A 86 3.63 0.56 -6.57
CA LEU A 86 2.61 1.50 -7.07
C LEU A 86 1.24 0.83 -7.31
N VAL A 87 1.20 -0.38 -7.87
CA VAL A 87 -0.04 -1.16 -7.99
C VAL A 87 -0.69 -1.42 -6.63
N ASN A 88 0.11 -1.79 -5.63
CA ASN A 88 -0.37 -2.11 -4.28
C ASN A 88 -0.91 -0.85 -3.59
N ILE A 89 -0.18 0.26 -3.66
CA ILE A 89 -0.64 1.56 -3.12
C ILE A 89 -1.97 1.94 -3.78
N SER A 90 -2.03 1.89 -5.11
CA SER A 90 -3.23 2.26 -5.88
C SER A 90 -4.45 1.43 -5.50
N ARG A 91 -4.27 0.11 -5.32
CA ARG A 91 -5.33 -0.79 -4.88
C ARG A 91 -5.75 -0.50 -3.44
N PHE A 92 -4.80 -0.42 -2.52
CA PHE A 92 -5.07 -0.16 -1.11
C PHE A 92 -5.87 1.13 -0.90
N LEU A 93 -5.38 2.25 -1.47
CA LEU A 93 -6.07 3.54 -1.43
C LEU A 93 -7.45 3.44 -2.09
N GLY A 94 -7.56 2.74 -3.21
CA GLY A 94 -8.86 2.50 -3.85
C GLY A 94 -9.87 1.78 -2.97
N ASP A 95 -9.42 0.71 -2.32
CA ASP A 95 -10.26 -0.11 -1.44
C ASP A 95 -10.74 0.71 -0.24
N ILE A 96 -9.86 1.46 0.44
CA ILE A 96 -10.26 2.28 1.60
C ILE A 96 -11.07 3.53 1.21
N HIS A 97 -10.90 4.09 0.00
CA HIS A 97 -11.70 5.23 -0.49
C HIS A 97 -13.08 4.84 -0.98
N GLN A 98 -13.19 3.74 -1.72
CA GLN A 98 -14.41 3.39 -2.47
C GLN A 98 -15.14 2.19 -1.86
N GLY A 99 -14.54 1.55 -0.86
CA GLY A 99 -14.97 0.25 -0.39
C GLY A 99 -14.68 -0.84 -1.41
N LYS A 100 -14.96 -2.08 -1.01
CA LYS A 100 -14.74 -3.26 -1.82
C LYS A 100 -16.06 -3.99 -2.07
N ARG A 101 -16.31 -4.36 -3.33
CA ARG A 101 -17.58 -5.00 -3.75
C ARG A 101 -17.51 -6.52 -3.96
N PHE A 102 -16.31 -7.08 -4.07
CA PHE A 102 -16.09 -8.49 -4.40
C PHE A 102 -15.20 -9.18 -3.36
N TYR A 103 -15.35 -10.50 -3.21
CA TYR A 103 -14.68 -11.34 -2.20
C TYR A 103 -15.09 -10.99 -0.77
N GLN A 104 -14.37 -10.07 -0.13
CA GLN A 104 -14.64 -9.58 1.21
C GLN A 104 -15.07 -8.11 1.09
N SER A 105 -16.39 -7.89 1.16
CA SER A 105 -16.98 -6.57 0.92
C SER A 105 -16.96 -5.72 2.18
N PHE A 106 -16.62 -4.44 2.02
CA PHE A 106 -16.74 -3.42 3.06
C PHE A 106 -17.07 -2.06 2.42
N PRO A 107 -17.77 -1.15 3.14
CA PRO A 107 -18.05 0.20 2.65
C PRO A 107 -16.76 1.04 2.60
N PRO A 108 -16.76 2.23 1.97
CA PRO A 108 -15.69 3.21 2.13
C PRO A 108 -15.28 3.40 3.60
N LEU A 109 -13.98 3.50 3.86
CA LEU A 109 -13.38 3.65 5.19
C LEU A 109 -12.69 5.01 5.33
N PRO A 110 -13.44 6.13 5.33
CA PRO A 110 -12.89 7.49 5.20
C PRO A 110 -11.93 7.87 6.33
N VAL A 111 -12.16 7.39 7.55
CA VAL A 111 -11.25 7.64 8.69
C VAL A 111 -9.90 6.95 8.46
N LEU A 112 -9.90 5.71 7.97
CA LEU A 112 -8.68 4.96 7.67
C LEU A 112 -7.95 5.52 6.46
N ALA A 113 -8.70 5.96 5.44
CA ALA A 113 -8.15 6.65 4.28
C ALA A 113 -7.35 7.88 4.70
N LYS A 114 -7.95 8.74 5.52
CA LYS A 114 -7.30 9.93 6.06
C LYS A 114 -6.02 9.59 6.83
N THR A 115 -6.07 8.63 7.76
CA THR A 115 -4.89 8.22 8.54
C THR A 115 -3.80 7.63 7.65
N CYS A 116 -4.16 6.86 6.62
CA CYS A 116 -3.18 6.32 5.68
C CYS A 116 -2.53 7.42 4.84
N GLU A 117 -3.28 8.43 4.42
CA GLU A 117 -2.74 9.56 3.66
C GLU A 117 -1.83 10.43 4.51
N GLU A 118 -2.19 10.71 5.75
CA GLU A 118 -1.32 11.39 6.71
C GLU A 118 0.01 10.63 6.87
N GLN A 119 -0.03 9.30 6.99
CA GLN A 119 1.16 8.46 7.01
C GLN A 119 1.99 8.54 5.72
N ILE A 120 1.34 8.58 4.56
CA ILE A 120 2.01 8.68 3.26
C ILE A 120 2.72 10.04 3.15
N GLU A 121 2.02 11.12 3.50
CA GLU A 121 2.54 12.49 3.42
C GLU A 121 3.67 12.74 4.43
N GLU A 122 3.57 12.19 5.64
CA GLU A 122 4.64 12.29 6.65
C GLU A 122 5.97 11.68 6.18
N GLU A 123 5.95 10.73 5.24
CA GLU A 123 7.13 10.11 4.64
C GLU A 123 7.53 10.77 3.30
N GLY A 124 6.90 11.89 2.91
CA GLY A 124 7.14 12.54 1.60
C GLY A 124 6.65 11.69 0.43
N GLY A 125 5.60 10.89 0.64
CA GLY A 125 5.10 9.94 -0.35
C GLY A 125 4.54 10.61 -1.60
N SER A 126 4.05 11.84 -1.49
CA SER A 126 3.60 12.65 -2.63
C SER A 126 4.78 12.94 -3.58
N GLU A 127 5.91 13.43 -3.04
CA GLU A 127 7.13 13.70 -3.79
C GLU A 127 7.75 12.43 -4.37
N GLU A 128 7.77 11.35 -3.58
CA GLU A 128 8.27 10.06 -4.03
C GLU A 128 7.48 9.58 -5.26
N VAL A 129 6.14 9.59 -5.18
CA VAL A 129 5.28 9.18 -6.31
C VAL A 129 5.46 10.11 -7.51
N GLU A 130 5.58 11.43 -7.29
CA GLU A 130 5.80 12.38 -8.37
C GLU A 130 7.11 12.16 -9.11
N SER A 131 8.18 11.78 -8.39
CA SER A 131 9.48 11.46 -9.00
C SER A 131 9.39 10.32 -10.02
N GLN A 132 8.41 9.41 -9.87
CA GLN A 132 8.21 8.26 -10.74
C GLN A 132 7.36 8.56 -11.98
N LEU A 133 6.78 9.76 -12.11
CA LEU A 133 5.98 10.16 -13.27
C LEU A 133 6.79 10.27 -14.57
N ILE A 134 8.12 10.41 -14.47
CA ILE A 134 9.03 10.40 -15.62
C ILE A 134 9.56 8.99 -15.93
N ASN A 135 9.36 8.02 -15.04
CA ASN A 135 9.81 6.66 -15.22
C ASN A 135 8.82 5.88 -16.10
N ASN A 136 9.16 5.65 -17.36
CA ASN A 136 8.32 4.87 -18.28
C ASN A 136 8.31 3.36 -17.96
N GLY A 137 9.19 2.91 -17.08
CA GLY A 137 9.43 1.52 -16.75
C GLY A 137 9.91 0.68 -17.93
N HIS A 138 9.84 -0.64 -17.77
CA HIS A 138 10.13 -1.61 -18.81
C HIS A 138 8.88 -1.97 -19.66
N LYS A 139 9.07 -2.67 -20.78
CA LYS A 139 8.01 -3.02 -21.77
C LYS A 139 6.71 -3.62 -21.19
N TYR A 140 6.77 -4.24 -20.01
CA TYR A 140 5.64 -4.88 -19.32
C TYR A 140 5.21 -4.19 -18.02
N CYS A 141 5.86 -3.09 -17.66
CA CYS A 141 5.69 -2.39 -16.38
C CYS A 141 5.49 -0.91 -16.65
N ASN A 142 4.23 -0.46 -16.68
CA ASN A 142 3.91 0.95 -16.91
C ASN A 142 3.99 1.73 -15.59
N VAL A 143 5.21 1.97 -15.11
CA VAL A 143 5.49 2.67 -13.84
C VAL A 143 4.81 4.04 -13.83
N LYS A 144 5.04 4.85 -14.86
CA LYS A 144 4.40 6.17 -15.04
C LYS A 144 2.88 6.14 -14.86
N TYR A 145 2.19 5.21 -15.50
CA TYR A 145 0.73 5.10 -15.39
C TYR A 145 0.27 4.82 -13.96
N TYR A 146 0.95 3.91 -13.25
CA TYR A 146 0.58 3.62 -11.87
C TYR A 146 0.98 4.72 -10.89
N ALA A 147 2.08 5.42 -11.13
CA ALA A 147 2.43 6.62 -10.38
C ALA A 147 1.35 7.71 -10.52
N ASP A 148 0.85 7.93 -11.74
CA ASP A 148 -0.25 8.85 -12.01
C ASP A 148 -1.55 8.43 -11.28
N LEU A 149 -1.89 7.13 -11.32
CA LEU A 149 -3.04 6.60 -10.57
C LEU A 149 -2.91 6.79 -9.06
N VAL A 150 -1.73 6.53 -8.49
CA VAL A 150 -1.47 6.73 -7.05
C VAL A 150 -1.60 8.21 -6.71
N LYS A 151 -1.01 9.09 -7.51
CA LYS A 151 -1.13 10.55 -7.35
C LYS A 151 -2.59 10.99 -7.33
N VAL A 152 -3.40 10.53 -8.29
CA VAL A 152 -4.84 10.83 -8.32
C VAL A 152 -5.55 10.33 -7.06
N LYS A 153 -5.20 9.15 -6.54
CA LYS A 153 -5.82 8.60 -5.34
C LYS A 153 -5.44 9.38 -4.08
N ILE A 154 -4.18 9.74 -3.92
CA ILE A 154 -3.73 10.61 -2.82
C ILE A 154 -4.45 11.97 -2.90
N LEU A 155 -4.61 12.53 -4.10
CA LEU A 155 -5.26 13.84 -4.30
C LEU A 155 -6.79 13.80 -4.20
N ASN A 156 -7.44 12.67 -4.51
CA ASN A 156 -8.91 12.56 -4.51
C ASN A 156 -9.53 12.80 -3.12
N PHE A 157 -8.75 12.73 -2.05
CA PHE A 157 -9.14 13.19 -0.71
C PHE A 157 -9.58 14.66 -0.67
N TYR A 158 -8.90 15.54 -1.41
CA TYR A 158 -9.18 16.98 -1.37
C TYR A 158 -10.50 17.36 -2.05
N ILE A 159 -11.07 16.47 -2.87
CA ILE A 159 -12.35 16.71 -3.56
C ILE A 159 -13.53 16.22 -2.71
N ASP A 160 -13.32 15.27 -1.79
CA ASP A 160 -14.40 14.55 -1.10
C ASP A 160 -14.71 15.05 0.33
N LEU A 161 -13.91 15.97 0.89
CA LEU A 161 -14.17 16.57 2.22
C LEU A 161 -14.89 17.93 2.21
N SER A 162 -15.19 18.50 1.03
CA SER A 162 -15.85 19.80 0.91
C SER A 162 -17.09 19.84 -0.01
N ASN A 163 -17.51 18.70 -0.57
CA ASN A 163 -18.71 18.62 -1.41
C ASN A 163 -19.96 18.11 -0.68
N THR A 164 -20.13 18.47 0.60
CA THR A 164 -21.48 18.79 1.06
C THR A 164 -21.89 20.08 0.36
N ARG A 165 -22.58 19.95 -0.79
CA ARG A 165 -23.55 20.95 -1.17
C ARG A 165 -24.51 21.03 0.02
N LEU A 166 -24.39 22.08 0.81
CA LEU A 166 -25.43 22.51 1.72
C LEU A 166 -26.62 22.90 0.84
N ASP A 167 -27.60 22.02 0.71
CA ASP A 167 -28.97 22.37 0.33
C ASP A 167 -29.84 22.61 1.58
#